data_AF-A0A240UIY0-F1
#
_entry.id   AF-A0A240UIY0-F1
#
_cell.length_a   1.000
_cell.length_b   1.000
_cell.length_c   1.000
_cell.angle_alpha   90.00
_cell.angle_beta   90.00
_cell.angle_gamma   90.00
#
_symmetry.space_group_name_H-M   'P 1'
#
loop_
_entity.id
_entity.type
_entity.pdbx_description
1 polymer ?
#
loop_
_entity_poly.entity_id
_entity_poly.type
_entity_poly.pdbx_seq_one_letter_code
_entity_poly.pdbx_strand_id
1 'polypeptide(L)'
;MKKKSPGVFKKVSEWIAAGNMRTGFYSLERVERETDKAVGFKAEKYTASGNLKSAICWIPKSKLQTVVNDYYIHGPAQMFLVPAWLYSAKVDEGFVL
;
A
#
# COMPACT_ATOMS: atom_id res chain seq x y z
N MET A 1 -9.13 -6.50 23.50
CA MET A 1 -8.12 -5.54 23.00
C MET A 1 -8.82 -4.37 22.32
N LYS A 2 -8.71 -3.14 22.85
CA LYS A 2 -9.18 -1.95 22.15
C LYS A 2 -8.28 -1.71 20.94
N LYS A 3 -8.81 -1.81 19.71
CA LYS A 3 -8.08 -1.44 18.50
C LYS A 3 -7.73 0.05 18.64
N LYS A 4 -6.46 0.38 18.94
CA LYS A 4 -5.95 1.75 18.78
C LYS A 4 -6.27 2.14 17.34
N SER A 5 -6.96 3.26 17.16
CA SER A 5 -7.24 3.82 15.84
C SER A 5 -5.92 3.84 15.06
N PRO A 6 -5.88 3.31 13.83
CA PRO A 6 -4.67 3.38 13.02
C PRO A 6 -4.24 4.84 12.91
N GLY A 7 -3.01 5.15 13.33
CA GLY A 7 -2.48 6.51 13.29
C GLY A 7 -2.56 7.08 11.87
N VAL A 8 -2.78 8.38 11.76
CA VAL A 8 -2.60 9.10 10.50
C VAL A 8 -1.14 9.52 10.47
N PHE A 9 -0.36 8.93 9.56
CA PHE A 9 1.05 9.24 9.40
C PHE A 9 1.25 10.29 8.31
N LYS A 10 2.24 11.17 8.47
CA LYS A 10 2.63 12.13 7.43
C LYS A 10 3.96 11.80 6.77
N LYS A 11 4.80 11.04 7.47
CA LYS A 11 6.16 10.70 7.04
C LYS A 11 6.41 9.20 7.17
N VAL A 12 7.28 8.68 6.32
CA VAL A 12 7.72 7.29 6.41
C VAL A 12 8.48 7.06 7.72
N SER A 13 9.37 7.97 8.11
CA SER A 13 10.12 7.86 9.37
C SER A 13 9.20 7.74 10.61
N GLU A 14 8.09 8.48 10.63
CA GLU A 14 7.08 8.47 11.68
C GLU A 14 6.37 7.10 11.76
N TRP A 15 5.96 6.56 10.61
CA TRP A 15 5.34 5.24 10.52
C TRP A 15 6.31 4.12 10.95
N ILE A 16 7.58 4.21 10.53
CA ILE A 16 8.63 3.29 10.95
C ILE A 16 8.82 3.33 12.47
N ALA A 17 8.96 4.52 13.05
CA ALA A 17 9.11 4.71 14.49
C ALA A 17 7.91 4.20 15.29
N ALA A 18 6.70 4.28 14.73
CA ALA A 18 5.47 3.76 15.33
C ALA A 18 5.35 2.21 15.26
N GLY A 19 6.31 1.52 14.63
CA GLY A 19 6.35 0.07 14.55
C GLY A 19 6.01 -0.52 13.18
N ASN A 20 6.01 0.30 12.12
CA ASN A 20 5.86 -0.14 10.72
C ASN A 20 4.59 -1.01 10.56
N MET A 21 4.69 -2.23 10.03
CA MET A 21 3.55 -3.13 9.77
C MET A 21 2.72 -3.45 11.03
N ARG A 22 3.31 -3.35 12.24
CA ARG A 22 2.57 -3.52 13.51
C ARG A 22 1.47 -2.47 13.71
N THR A 23 1.55 -1.34 12.99
CA THR A 23 0.52 -0.28 12.99
C THR A 23 -0.71 -0.64 12.15
N GLY A 24 -0.69 -1.78 11.44
CA GLY A 24 -1.79 -2.22 10.58
C GLY A 24 -1.78 -1.55 9.20
N PHE A 25 -0.63 -1.08 8.74
CA PHE A 25 -0.43 -0.52 7.40
C PHE A 25 0.73 -1.19 6.67
N TYR A 26 0.62 -1.22 5.35
CA TYR A 26 1.68 -1.64 4.43
C TYR A 26 2.01 -0.48 3.49
N SER A 27 3.27 -0.34 3.11
CA SER A 27 3.71 0.66 2.14
C SER A 27 3.54 0.14 0.70
N LEU A 28 3.05 1.01 -0.18
CA LEU A 28 2.98 0.82 -1.62
C LEU A 28 3.73 1.97 -2.31
N GLU A 29 4.63 1.62 -3.22
CA GLU A 29 5.62 2.56 -3.79
C GLU A 29 5.50 2.73 -5.30
N ARG A 30 5.19 1.65 -6.02
CA ARG A 30 5.27 1.61 -7.48
C ARG A 30 3.94 2.01 -8.12
N VAL A 31 3.63 3.30 -8.09
CA VAL A 31 2.48 3.84 -8.83
C VAL A 31 2.71 3.68 -10.34
N GLU A 32 1.79 3.01 -11.00
CA GLU A 32 1.80 2.81 -12.46
C GLU A 32 0.78 3.72 -13.15
N ARG A 33 -0.40 3.90 -12.53
CA ARG A 33 -1.50 4.72 -13.06
C ARG A 33 -2.28 5.40 -11.94
N GLU A 34 -3.01 6.44 -12.28
CA GLU A 34 -3.87 7.16 -11.35
C GLU A 34 -5.18 7.56 -12.03
N THR A 35 -6.26 7.57 -11.25
CA THR A 35 -7.58 8.08 -11.63
C THR A 35 -8.07 9.04 -10.56
N ASP A 36 -9.19 9.72 -10.79
CA ASP A 36 -9.80 10.62 -9.80
C ASP A 36 -10.06 9.95 -8.45
N LYS A 37 -10.37 8.63 -8.44
CA LYS A 37 -10.82 7.91 -7.25
C LYS A 37 -9.85 6.84 -6.74
N ALA A 38 -8.86 6.43 -7.53
CA ALA A 38 -7.98 5.31 -7.20
C ALA A 38 -6.55 5.52 -7.72
N VAL A 39 -5.59 4.92 -7.01
CA VAL A 39 -4.20 4.80 -7.45
C VAL A 39 -3.97 3.34 -7.85
N GLY A 40 -3.39 3.14 -9.03
CA GLY A 40 -3.05 1.85 -9.60
C GLY A 40 -1.57 1.57 -9.37
N PHE A 41 -1.28 0.52 -8.61
CA PHE A 41 0.08 0.09 -8.31
C PHE A 41 0.49 -1.04 -9.25
N LYS A 42 1.75 -1.01 -9.71
CA LYS A 42 2.34 -2.09 -10.48
C LYS A 42 2.38 -3.34 -9.61
N ALA A 43 1.81 -4.42 -10.11
CA ALA A 43 1.68 -5.68 -9.39
C ALA A 43 1.76 -6.86 -10.37
N GLU A 44 1.72 -8.07 -9.82
CA GLU A 44 1.42 -9.27 -10.58
C GLU A 44 0.12 -9.89 -10.06
N LYS A 45 -0.56 -10.69 -10.87
CA LYS A 45 -1.77 -11.39 -10.47
C LYS A 45 -1.76 -12.83 -10.98
N TYR A 46 -2.13 -13.77 -10.11
CA TYR A 46 -2.34 -15.16 -10.50
C TYR A 46 -3.54 -15.28 -11.45
N THR A 47 -3.35 -15.97 -12.56
CA THR A 47 -4.43 -16.40 -13.45
C THR A 47 -5.16 -17.61 -12.86
N ALA A 48 -6.33 -17.95 -13.43
CA ALA A 48 -7.03 -19.19 -13.08
C ALA A 48 -6.18 -20.47 -13.27
N SER A 49 -5.17 -20.41 -14.14
CA SER A 49 -4.19 -21.48 -14.37
C SER A 49 -2.95 -21.42 -13.47
N GLY A 50 -2.92 -20.54 -12.46
CA GLY A 50 -1.83 -20.44 -11.48
C GLY A 50 -0.57 -19.70 -11.98
N ASN A 51 -0.61 -19.07 -13.15
CA ASN A 51 0.52 -18.31 -13.69
C ASN A 51 0.47 -16.85 -13.22
N LEU A 52 1.60 -16.27 -12.87
CA LEU A 52 1.69 -14.83 -12.63
C LEU A 52 1.72 -14.06 -13.95
N LYS A 53 0.94 -12.99 -14.02
CA LYS A 53 0.97 -12.01 -15.11
C LYS A 53 1.04 -10.61 -14.55
N SER A 54 1.72 -9.71 -15.27
CA SER A 54 1.72 -8.29 -14.94
C SER A 54 0.30 -7.75 -14.88
N ALA A 55 0.01 -7.00 -13.82
CA ALA A 55 -1.30 -6.44 -13.54
C ALA A 55 -1.17 -5.06 -12.88
N ILE A 56 -2.29 -4.34 -12.82
CA ILE A 56 -2.40 -3.11 -12.04
C ILE A 56 -3.38 -3.37 -10.91
N CYS A 57 -2.91 -3.22 -9.67
CA CYS A 57 -3.75 -3.32 -8.49
C CYS A 57 -4.29 -1.95 -8.12
N TRP A 58 -5.60 -1.76 -8.27
CA TRP A 58 -6.27 -0.51 -7.97
C TRP A 58 -6.67 -0.44 -6.50
N ILE A 59 -6.23 0.62 -5.83
CA ILE A 59 -6.59 0.92 -4.45
C ILE A 59 -7.31 2.28 -4.38
N PRO A 60 -8.49 2.36 -3.73
CA PRO A 60 -9.21 3.63 -3.59
C PRO A 60 -8.39 4.66 -2.81
N LYS A 61 -8.30 5.90 -3.32
CA LYS A 61 -7.61 7.02 -2.66
C LYS A 61 -8.12 7.29 -1.25
N SER A 62 -9.43 7.13 -1.03
CA SER A 62 -10.06 7.30 0.29
C SER A 62 -9.61 6.29 1.35
N LYS A 63 -8.86 5.26 0.95
CA LYS A 63 -8.29 4.25 1.84
C LYS A 63 -6.77 4.33 1.95
N LEU A 64 -6.12 5.20 1.16
CA LEU A 64 -4.67 5.40 1.21
C LEU A 64 -4.32 6.56 2.13
N GLN A 65 -3.17 6.47 2.78
CA GLN A 65 -2.50 7.63 3.39
C GLN A 65 -1.27 7.97 2.57
N THR A 66 -1.21 9.18 2.02
CA THR A 66 0.00 9.68 1.37
C THR A 66 1.00 10.12 2.45
N VAL A 67 2.21 9.57 2.41
CA VAL A 67 3.30 9.93 3.31
C VAL A 67 4.50 10.44 2.53
N VAL A 68 5.18 11.44 3.08
CA VAL A 68 6.45 11.93 2.54
C VAL A 68 7.53 10.91 2.86
N ASN A 69 8.29 10.51 1.84
CA ASN A 69 9.44 9.65 2.03
C ASN A 69 10.65 10.49 2.46
N ASP A 70 10.88 10.52 3.77
CA ASP A 70 12.02 11.16 4.42
C ASP A 70 13.01 10.15 5.01
N TYR A 71 12.81 8.86 4.71
CA TYR A 71 13.55 7.75 5.31
C TYR A 71 14.40 6.99 4.29
N TYR A 72 13.84 6.68 3.11
CA TYR A 72 14.54 5.91 2.08
C TYR A 72 15.30 6.83 1.12
N ILE A 73 16.61 6.62 1.01
CA ILE A 73 17.54 7.44 0.23
C ILE A 73 17.26 7.36 -1.30
N HIS A 74 16.77 6.22 -1.78
CA HIS A 74 16.54 5.97 -3.23
C HIS A 74 15.07 5.65 -3.58
N GLY A 75 14.12 6.21 -2.82
CA GLY A 75 12.69 6.00 -3.05
C GLY A 75 12.00 7.18 -3.76
N PRO A 76 10.74 7.03 -4.17
CA PRO A 76 9.92 8.16 -4.60
C PRO A 76 9.77 9.17 -3.46
N ALA A 77 9.56 10.45 -3.79
CA ALA A 77 9.38 11.50 -2.77
C ALA A 77 8.12 11.30 -1.91
N GLN A 78 7.14 10.57 -2.44
CA GLN A 78 5.90 10.22 -1.76
C GLN A 78 5.66 8.72 -1.86
N MET A 79 5.14 8.15 -0.79
CA MET A 79 4.71 6.76 -0.70
C MET A 79 3.28 6.69 -0.20
N PHE A 80 2.63 5.55 -0.38
CA PHE A 80 1.26 5.34 0.08
C PHE A 80 1.23 4.26 1.16
N LEU A 81 0.51 4.51 2.24
CA LEU A 81 0.20 3.49 3.23
C LEU A 81 -1.22 2.97 3.00
N VAL A 82 -1.37 1.65 2.90
CA VAL A 82 -2.65 0.96 2.75
C VAL A 82 -2.96 0.15 4.01
N PRO A 83 -4.21 0.18 4.51
CA PRO A 83 -4.61 -0.65 5.64
C PRO A 83 -4.39 -2.14 5.37
N ALA A 84 -3.90 -2.86 6.38
CA ALA A 84 -3.58 -4.28 6.30
C ALA A 84 -4.75 -5.13 5.77
N TRP A 85 -5.98 -4.86 6.22
CA TRP A 85 -7.16 -5.61 5.76
C TRP A 85 -7.39 -5.48 4.25
N LEU A 86 -7.09 -4.31 3.67
CA LEU A 86 -7.27 -4.07 2.24
C LEU A 86 -6.11 -4.67 1.45
N TYR A 87 -4.89 -4.60 1.98
CA TYR A 87 -3.75 -5.32 1.41
C TYR A 87 -4.02 -6.82 1.34
N SER A 88 -4.45 -7.43 2.46
CA SER A 88 -4.81 -8.85 2.52
C SER A 88 -5.95 -9.19 1.55
N ALA A 89 -7.01 -8.38 1.48
CA ALA A 89 -8.08 -8.60 0.51
C ALA A 89 -7.58 -8.61 -0.94
N LYS A 90 -6.58 -7.78 -1.30
CA LYS A 90 -5.96 -7.82 -2.64
C LYS A 90 -5.09 -9.04 -2.85
N VAL A 91 -4.37 -9.50 -1.83
CA VAL A 91 -3.63 -10.76 -1.90
C VAL A 91 -4.59 -11.94 -2.08
N ASP A 92 -5.73 -11.96 -1.39
CA ASP A 92 -6.78 -12.97 -1.53
C ASP A 92 -7.45 -12.94 -2.91
N GLU A 93 -7.53 -11.76 -3.55
CA GLU A 93 -7.93 -11.62 -4.95
C GLU A 93 -6.88 -12.18 -5.93
N GLY A 94 -5.70 -12.59 -5.45
CA GLY A 94 -4.60 -13.18 -6.20
C GLY A 94 -3.51 -12.20 -6.63
N PHE A 95 -3.49 -10.96 -6.11
CA PHE A 95 -2.43 -10.00 -6.41
C PHE A 95 -1.17 -10.23 -5.58
N VAL A 96 -0.01 -9.96 -6.19
CA VAL A 96 1.30 -9.86 -5.54
C VAL A 96 1.71 -8.38 -5.60
N LEU A 97 1.75 -7.73 -4.44
CA LEU A 97 1.93 -6.28 -4.25
C LEU A 97 3.26 -5.95 -3.58
#